data_AF-A0AAJ1WAY3-F1
#
_entry.id   AF-A0AAJ1WAY3-F1
#
_cell.length_a   1.000
_cell.length_b   1.000
_cell.length_c   1.000
_cell.angle_alpha   90.00
_cell.angle_beta   90.00
_cell.angle_gamma   90.00
#
_symmetry.space_group_name_H-M   'P 1'
#
loop_
_entity.id
_entity.type
_entity.pdbx_description
1 polymer ?
#
loop_
_entity_poly.entity_id
_entity_poly.type
_entity_poly.pdbx_seq_one_letter_code
_entity_poly.pdbx_strand_id
1 'polypeptide(L)' 'SSGSYTATNGRYIGRYQLDSSYLNGDYSAANQEKVAEQYVASRYGSWEAAKAFWEANGWY' A
#
# COMPACT_ATOMS: atom_id res chain seq x y z
N SER A 1 0.16 10.73 2.63
CA SER A 1 0.73 10.07 3.81
C SER A 1 2.24 10.17 3.71
N SER A 2 2.95 10.85 4.62
CA SER A 2 4.41 11.02 4.57
C SER A 2 5.19 9.70 4.86
N GLY A 3 4.70 8.57 4.37
CA GLY A 3 5.20 7.24 4.70
C GLY A 3 4.69 6.67 6.03
N SER A 4 3.71 7.30 6.68
CA SER A 4 3.25 6.86 8.00
C SER A 4 2.28 5.68 7.91
N TYR A 5 2.62 4.60 8.62
CA TYR A 5 1.76 3.42 8.81
C TYR A 5 0.50 3.73 9.65
N THR A 6 0.45 4.88 10.34
CA THR A 6 -0.74 5.33 11.08
C THR A 6 -1.59 6.35 10.31
N ALA A 7 -1.16 6.76 9.11
CA ALA A 7 -1.93 7.69 8.30
C ALA A 7 -3.26 7.06 7.88
N THR A 8 -4.37 7.65 8.29
CA THR A 8 -5.71 7.20 7.90
C THR A 8 -6.53 8.37 7.39
N ASN A 9 -7.30 8.17 6.32
CA ASN A 9 -8.33 9.11 5.90
C ASN A 9 -9.76 8.57 6.14
N GLY A 10 -9.89 7.52 6.95
CA GLY A 10 -11.14 6.82 7.22
C GLY A 10 -11.46 5.69 6.23
N ARG A 11 -10.97 5.76 4.99
CA ARG A 11 -11.13 4.71 3.97
C ARG A 11 -9.82 3.99 3.68
N TYR A 12 -8.75 4.75 3.54
CA TYR A 12 -7.42 4.25 3.26
C TYR A 12 -6.53 4.35 4.48
N ILE A 13 -5.82 3.27 4.76
CA ILE A 13 -4.99 3.10 5.94
C ILE A 13 -3.53 2.95 5.51
N GLY A 14 -2.65 3.60 6.27
CA GLY A 14 -1.24 3.32 6.26
C GLY A 14 -0.42 4.03 5.20
N ARG A 15 0.84 3.62 5.12
CA ARG A 15 1.81 4.13 4.14
C ARG A 15 1.33 3.94 2.71
N TYR A 16 0.78 2.77 2.42
CA TYR A 16 0.37 2.33 1.09
C TYR A 16 -1.06 2.73 0.73
N GLN A 17 -1.76 3.42 1.63
CA GLN A 17 -3.15 3.83 1.45
C GLN A 17 -4.02 2.64 0.99
N LEU A 18 -3.91 1.52 1.70
CA LEU A 18 -4.70 0.33 1.43
C LEU A 18 -6.13 0.53 1.93
N ASP A 19 -7.12 0.03 1.19
CA ASP A 19 -8.50 0.02 1.68
C ASP A 19 -8.57 -0.77 3.00
N SER A 20 -9.27 -0.22 3.99
CA SER A 20 -9.39 -0.82 5.31
C SER A 20 -9.94 -2.25 5.25
N SER A 21 -10.72 -2.59 4.21
CA SER A 21 -11.22 -3.95 3.97
C SER A 21 -10.11 -4.97 3.79
N TYR A 22 -8.99 -4.59 3.18
CA TYR A 22 -7.87 -5.52 2.94
C TYR A 22 -7.08 -5.84 4.21
N LEU A 23 -7.19 -4.98 5.22
CA LEU A 23 -6.44 -5.13 6.47
C LEU A 23 -7.20 -6.01 7.48
N ASN A 24 -8.47 -6.37 7.22
CA ASN A 24 -9.27 -7.24 8.08
C ASN A 24 -9.30 -6.81 9.57
N GLY A 25 -9.19 -5.50 9.82
CA GLY A 25 -9.12 -4.92 11.17
C GLY A 25 -7.74 -4.95 11.83
N ASP A 26 -6.74 -5.59 11.23
CA ASP A 26 -5.34 -5.55 11.68
C ASP A 26 -4.58 -4.44 10.94
N TYR A 27 -4.44 -3.29 11.60
CA TYR A 27 -3.73 -2.13 11.08
C TYR A 27 -2.25 -2.10 11.47
N SER A 28 -1.68 -3.21 11.94
CA SER A 28 -0.24 -3.29 12.23
C SER A 28 0.60 -3.04 10.97
N ALA A 29 1.80 -2.48 11.15
CA ALA A 29 2.72 -2.26 10.04
C ALA A 29 3.07 -3.57 9.30
N ALA A 30 3.17 -4.68 10.03
CA ALA A 30 3.46 -6.00 9.45
C ALA A 30 2.32 -6.49 8.54
N ASN A 31 1.06 -6.35 8.95
CA ASN A 31 -0.07 -6.70 8.09
C ASN A 31 -0.18 -5.76 6.89
N GLN A 32 0.07 -4.46 7.09
CA GLN A 32 0.09 -3.49 6.00
C GLN A 32 1.17 -3.81 4.96
N GLU A 33 2.38 -4.21 5.37
CA GLU A 33 3.44 -4.64 4.45
C GLU A 33 3.04 -5.91 3.70
N LYS A 34 2.54 -6.92 4.40
CA LYS A 34 2.14 -8.19 3.79
C LYS A 34 1.02 -7.98 2.75
N VAL A 35 0.00 -7.21 3.09
CA VAL A 35 -1.11 -6.91 2.19
C VAL A 35 -0.64 -6.05 1.02
N ALA A 36 0.24 -5.06 1.27
CA ALA A 36 0.83 -4.26 0.21
C ALA A 36 1.69 -5.09 -0.74
N GLU A 37 2.51 -6.02 -0.23
CA GLU A 37 3.29 -6.95 -1.03
C GLU A 37 2.39 -7.83 -1.89
N GLN A 38 1.34 -8.41 -1.32
CA GLN A 38 0.39 -9.22 -2.08
C GLN A 38 -0.31 -8.41 -3.17
N TYR A 39 -0.71 -7.17 -2.85
CA TYR A 39 -1.33 -6.27 -3.81
C TYR A 39 -0.36 -5.87 -4.92
N VAL A 40 0.87 -5.51 -4.57
CA VAL A 40 1.93 -5.14 -5.52
C VAL A 40 2.30 -6.31 -6.41
N ALA A 41 2.49 -7.50 -5.83
CA ALA A 41 2.79 -8.71 -6.58
C ALA A 41 1.64 -9.08 -7.53
N SER A 42 0.39 -8.99 -7.09
CA SER A 42 -0.76 -9.30 -7.93
C SER A 42 -0.99 -8.28 -9.05
N ARG A 43 -0.73 -6.99 -8.78
CA ARG A 43 -1.05 -5.90 -9.73
C ARG A 43 0.09 -5.55 -10.66
N TYR A 44 1.32 -5.59 -10.16
CA TYR A 44 2.52 -5.17 -10.87
C TYR A 44 3.56 -6.29 -11.01
N GLY A 45 3.40 -7.41 -10.30
CA GLY A 45 4.38 -8.51 -10.30
C GLY A 45 5.51 -8.30 -9.29
N SER A 46 6.09 -7.11 -9.22
CA SER A 46 7.15 -6.76 -8.27
C SER A 46 7.10 -5.29 -7.85
N TRP A 47 7.79 -4.96 -6.76
CA TRP A 47 7.98 -3.56 -6.33
C TRP A 47 8.72 -2.71 -7.35
N GLU A 48 9.64 -3.31 -8.12
CA GLU A 48 10.36 -2.61 -9.19
C GLU A 48 9.41 -2.25 -10.34
N ALA A 49 8.54 -3.18 -10.74
CA ALA A 49 7.52 -2.90 -11.75
C ALA A 49 6.49 -1.89 -11.24
N ALA A 50 6.10 -1.96 -9.96
CA ALA A 50 5.22 -0.97 -9.34
C ALA A 50 5.86 0.42 -9.30
N LYS A 51 7.14 0.51 -8.92
CA LYS A 51 7.89 1.76 -8.92
C LYS A 51 8.01 2.34 -10.32
N ALA A 52 8.37 1.53 -11.32
CA ALA A 52 8.43 1.97 -12.70
C ALA A 52 7.07 2.48 -13.21
N PHE A 53 5.97 1.80 -12.83
CA PHE A 53 4.62 2.26 -13.12
C PHE A 53 4.31 3.60 -12.45
N TRP A 54 4.63 3.78 -11.17
CA TRP A 54 4.37 5.04 -10.46
C TRP A 54 5.19 6.20 -11.01
N GLU A 55 6.46 5.97 -11.35
CA GLU A 55 7.33 6.96 -12.00
C GLU A 55 6.77 7.34 -13.39
N ALA A 56 6.30 6.37 -14.17
CA ALA A 56 5.69 6.62 -15.47
C ALA A 56 4.34 7.35 -15.37
N ASN A 57 3.59 7.19 -14.28
CA ASN A 57 2.28 7.80 -14.06
C ASN A 57 2.32 9.08 -13.19
N GLY A 58 3.51 9.49 -12.71
CA GLY A 58 3.67 10.71 -11.89
C GLY A 58 3.02 10.63 -10.51
N TRP A 59 2.94 9.45 -9.92
CA TRP A 59 2.32 9.23 -8.59
C TRP A 59 3.31 9.33 -7.43
N TYR A 60 4.55 9.75 -7.70
CA TYR A 60 5.63 9.88 -6.72
C TYR A 60 5.72 11.30 -6.14
#